data_AF-A0A8J3XUT9-F1
#
_entry.id   AF-A0A8J3XUT9-F1
#
_cell.length_a   1.000
_cell.length_b   1.000
_cell.length_c   1.000
_cell.angle_alpha   90.00
_cell.angle_beta   90.00
_cell.angle_gamma   90.00
#
_symmetry.space_group_name_H-M   'P 1'
#
loop_
_entity.id
_entity.type
_entity.pdbx_description
1 polymer ?
#
loop_
_entity_poly.entity_id
_entity_poly.type
_entity_poly.pdbx_seq_one_letter_code
_entity_poly.pdbx_strand_id
1 'polypeptide(L)' 'MELAEHKIRVNAVAPAVVAIPLYEAFVPKDQLEATLNTFNGFHSLGPVGTPKDIASAVTYLLFDDAG' A
#
# COMPACT_ATOMS: atom_id res chain seq x y z
N MET A 1 19.37 -16.84 0.09
CA MET A 1 19.19 -15.41 0.37
C MET A 1 20.56 -14.77 0.45
N GLU A 2 20.92 -13.93 -0.51
CA GLU A 2 22.26 -13.33 -0.65
C GLU A 2 22.73 -12.59 0.63
N LEU A 3 21.81 -11.94 1.35
CA LEU A 3 22.16 -11.11 2.52
C LEU A 3 21.85 -11.74 3.89
N ALA A 4 21.37 -12.99 3.92
CA ALA A 4 20.91 -13.63 5.15
C ALA A 4 22.04 -13.85 6.16
N GLU A 5 23.26 -14.16 5.70
CA GLU A 5 24.43 -14.31 6.58
C GLU A 5 24.80 -13.02 7.31
N HIS A 6 24.42 -11.87 6.75
CA HIS A 6 24.58 -10.54 7.35
C HIS A 6 23.39 -10.13 8.22
N LYS A 7 22.39 -11.00 8.41
CA LYS A 7 21.14 -10.73 9.14
C LYS A 7 20.34 -9.56 8.55
N ILE A 8 20.42 -9.35 7.24
CA ILE A 8 19.62 -8.35 6.53
C ILE A 8 18.40 -9.04 5.90
N ARG A 9 17.21 -8.57 6.27
CA ARG A 9 15.92 -9.00 5.70
C ARG A 9 15.49 -8.01 4.62
N VAL A 10 15.07 -8.53 3.47
CA VAL A 10 14.53 -7.72 2.36
C VAL A 10 13.15 -8.24 2.00
N ASN A 11 12.16 -7.37 2.04
CA ASN A 11 10.77 -7.66 1.70
C ASN A 11 10.24 -6.58 0.75
N ALA A 12 9.15 -6.88 0.05
CA ALA A 12 8.44 -5.93 -0.80
C ALA A 12 6.96 -5.87 -0.39
N VAL A 13 6.41 -4.66 -0.33
CA VAL A 13 4.98 -4.43 -0.21
C VAL A 13 4.50 -3.92 -1.56
N ALA A 14 3.66 -4.71 -2.24
CA ALA A 14 3.09 -4.39 -3.54
C ALA A 14 1.62 -4.00 -3.38
N PRO A 15 1.31 -2.72 -3.10
CA PRO A 15 -0.07 -2.26 -2.99
C PRO A 15 -0.77 -2.25 -4.35
N ALA A 16 -2.08 -2.50 -4.33
CA ALA A 16 -2.97 -2.13 -5.44
C ALA A 16 -3.37 -0.64 -5.29
N VAL A 17 -4.63 -0.26 -5.56
CA VAL A 17 -5.06 1.14 -5.41
C VAL A 17 -5.11 1.54 -3.93
N VAL A 18 -4.41 2.63 -3.59
CA VAL A 18 -4.38 3.24 -2.26
C VAL A 18 -4.65 4.73 -2.41
N ALA A 19 -5.57 5.30 -1.63
CA ALA A 19 -5.87 6.72 -1.65
C ALA A 19 -4.70 7.57 -1.12
N ILE A 20 -3.86 8.08 -2.03
CA ILE A 20 -2.69 8.91 -1.72
C ILE A 20 -2.70 10.21 -2.56
N PRO A 21 -1.98 11.27 -2.15
CA PRO A 21 -1.95 12.54 -2.89
C PRO A 21 -1.41 12.43 -4.33
N LEU A 22 -0.75 11.31 -4.70
CA LEU A 22 -0.24 11.09 -6.06
C LEU A 22 -1.32 11.27 -7.13
N TYR A 23 -2.56 10.89 -6.84
CA TYR A 23 -3.68 11.00 -7.79
C TYR A 23 -4.07 12.45 -8.10
N GLU A 24 -3.76 13.41 -7.22
CA GLU A 24 -4.00 14.84 -7.47
C GLU A 24 -3.16 15.38 -8.64
N ALA A 25 -2.10 14.69 -9.05
CA ALA A 25 -1.29 15.07 -10.20
C ALA A 25 -2.00 14.85 -11.55
N PHE A 26 -3.06 14.05 -11.57
CA PHE A 26 -3.77 13.67 -12.80
C PHE A 26 -5.29 13.62 -12.66
N VAL A 27 -5.85 13.84 -11.46
CA VAL A 27 -7.29 13.94 -11.19
C VAL A 27 -7.60 15.27 -10.51
N PRO A 28 -8.55 16.07 -11.03
CA PRO A 28 -9.04 17.27 -10.34
C PRO A 28 -9.53 16.97 -8.92
N LYS A 29 -9.24 17.88 -7.98
CA LYS A 29 -9.53 17.68 -6.54
C LYS A 29 -11.01 17.41 -6.26
N ASP A 30 -11.89 18.07 -6.98
CA ASP A 30 -13.36 17.92 -6.89
C ASP A 30 -13.87 16.58 -7.44
N GLN A 31 -13.05 15.86 -8.20
CA GLN A 31 -13.39 14.55 -8.79
C GLN A 31 -12.64 13.39 -8.13
N LEU A 32 -11.63 13.66 -7.31
CA LEU A 32 -10.70 12.68 -6.77
C LEU A 32 -11.40 11.52 -6.05
N GLU A 33 -12.31 11.82 -5.13
CA GLU A 33 -13.02 10.80 -4.36
C GLU A 33 -13.89 9.91 -5.25
N ALA A 34 -14.65 10.53 -6.16
CA ALA A 34 -15.49 9.81 -7.11
C ALA A 34 -14.65 8.89 -8.01
N THR A 35 -13.50 9.36 -8.51
CA THR A 35 -12.57 8.56 -9.30
C THR A 35 -11.99 7.41 -8.49
N LEU A 36 -11.52 7.64 -7.27
CA LEU A 36 -10.96 6.57 -6.42
C LEU A 36 -12.00 5.49 -6.10
N ASN A 37 -13.25 5.88 -5.88
CA ASN A 37 -14.35 4.94 -5.62
C ASN A 37 -14.65 4.01 -6.81
N THR A 38 -14.31 4.39 -8.04
CA THR A 38 -14.46 3.50 -9.20
C THR A 38 -13.57 2.25 -9.11
N PHE A 39 -12.50 2.30 -8.29
CA PHE A 39 -11.59 1.19 -8.07
C PHE A 39 -11.99 0.25 -6.93
N ASN A 40 -13.05 0.55 -6.17
CA ASN A 40 -13.50 -0.32 -5.05
C ASN A 40 -13.86 -1.74 -5.52
N GLY A 41 -14.22 -1.93 -6.80
CA GLY A 41 -14.47 -3.26 -7.36
C GLY A 41 -13.20 -4.07 -7.66
N PHE A 42 -12.02 -3.45 -7.65
CA PHE A 42 -10.76 -4.14 -7.93
C PHE A 42 -10.21 -4.90 -6.70
N HIS A 43 -10.65 -4.53 -5.50
CA HIS A 43 -10.28 -5.23 -4.28
C HIS A 43 -11.45 -6.10 -3.83
N SER A 44 -11.25 -7.42 -3.76
CA SER A 44 -12.31 -8.35 -3.31
C SER A 44 -12.81 -8.07 -1.88
N LEU A 45 -12.02 -7.35 -1.07
CA LEU A 45 -12.35 -6.96 0.29
C LEU A 45 -13.12 -5.62 0.37
N GLY A 46 -13.33 -4.93 -0.75
CA GLY A 46 -14.11 -3.70 -0.82
C GLY A 46 -13.27 -2.45 -1.11
N PRO A 47 -13.31 -1.42 -0.26
CA PRO A 47 -12.79 -0.10 -0.61
C PRO A 47 -11.28 -0.09 -0.90
N VAL A 48 -10.84 0.92 -1.65
CA VAL A 48 -9.40 1.17 -1.87
C VAL A 48 -8.63 1.31 -0.55
N GLY A 49 -7.36 0.93 -0.59
CA GLY A 49 -6.51 1.00 0.60
C GLY A 49 -6.23 2.42 1.06
N THR A 50 -5.75 2.55 2.29
CA THR A 50 -5.33 3.81 2.91
C THR A 50 -3.81 3.80 3.17
N PRO A 51 -3.17 4.97 3.37
CA PRO A 51 -1.77 5.02 3.79
C PRO A 51 -1.48 4.22 5.06
N LYS A 52 -2.46 4.13 5.96
CA LYS A 52 -2.35 3.39 7.22
C LYS A 52 -2.24 1.88 7.00
N ASP A 53 -2.90 1.34 5.98
CA ASP A 53 -2.84 -0.09 5.66
C ASP A 53 -1.42 -0.47 5.21
N ILE A 54 -0.82 0.38 4.38
CA ILE A 54 0.57 0.18 3.91
C ILE A 54 1.55 0.35 5.05
N ALA A 55 1.40 1.39 5.88
CA ALA A 55 2.24 1.61 7.04
C ALA A 55 2.18 0.42 8.01
N SER A 56 1.00 -0.18 8.21
CA SER A 56 0.83 -1.34 9.09
C SER A 56 1.55 -2.58 8.53
N ALA A 57 1.43 -2.85 7.23
CA ALA A 57 2.13 -3.96 6.58
C ALA A 57 3.66 -3.81 6.66
N VAL A 58 4.18 -2.61 6.37
CA VAL A 58 5.62 -2.30 6.49
C VAL A 58 6.08 -2.44 7.94
N THR A 59 5.31 -1.92 8.90
CA THR A 59 5.66 -2.01 10.33
C THR A 59 5.75 -3.45 10.80
N TYR A 60 4.80 -4.30 10.39
CA TYR A 60 4.87 -5.73 10.68
C TYR A 60 6.18 -6.36 10.16
N LEU A 61 6.56 -6.07 8.92
CA LEU A 61 7.80 -6.59 8.33
C LEU A 61 9.07 -6.14 9.07
N LEU A 62 9.02 -5.07 9.87
CA LEU A 62 10.13 -4.61 10.70
C LEU A 62 10.26 -5.38 12.02
N PHE A 63 9.23 -6.10 12.47
CA PHE A 63 9.29 -6.86 13.72
C PHE A 63 10.30 -8.01 13.63
N ASP A 64 10.87 -8.38 14.78
CA ASP A 64 11.85 -9.46 14.88
C ASP A 64 11.28 -10.80 14.45
N ASP A 65 9.99 -11.02 14.74
CA ASP A 65 9.27 -12.26 14.43
C ASP A 65 8.68 -12.29 13.02
N ALA A 66 8.91 -11.25 12.19
CA ALA A 66 8.44 -11.26 10.82
C ALA A 66 9.38 -12.10 9.94
N GLY A 67 8.98 -13.35 9.68
CA GLY A 67 9.71 -14.33 8.87
C GLY A 67 8.92 -15.61 8.67
#